data_AF-A0A1E4ECJ1-F1
#
_entry.id   AF-A0A1E4ECJ1-F1
#
_cell.length_a   1.000
_cell.length_b   1.000
_cell.length_c   1.000
_cell.angle_alpha   90.00
_cell.angle_beta   90.00
_cell.angle_gamma   90.00
#
_symmetry.space_group_name_H-M   'P 1'
#
loop_
_entity.id
_entity.type
_entity.pdbx_description
1 polymer ?
#
loop_
_entity_poly.entity_id
_entity_poly.type
_entity_poly.pdbx_seq_one_letter_code
_entity_poly.pdbx_strand_id
1 'polypeptide(L)'
;MCHKQIFNSILACCFLPISLWAQPAQPALPVFNGALSARRVNFFNRTVNETILAHLNSTLNNDNEEKWISAFAAINLLQYKTEFTRHKIDSVAHHLTGRSTEFKKAFLELINSDYPGKYIQQVKAILKDSLRDAALLGMAAHYILQSGNSQDIPFVKFVLQDALIDWPGNIILTEMLYRADHWHQPETLPNPAGFFSAQYLPGQILVISLQRHNRNYAGIAIVRRADGSFVRNPDSSLFYVGQLARSASNMPPVISLGNTPQGIFRMDGFDVSKGYFIGPTPNIQLTMPFEYKASHFFNNPKDSTWSIAKYETLLPKNFAGYRPMYESYYAGMAGRNEIIAHGTTINPLYYKDEPYYPFTPTAGCLATEEWWAETNGMLIKSGQLKLVNAIKEAGGPHGYFIVLNLDDKNAPVTPADIEQYIK
;
A
#
# COMPACT_ATOMS: atom_id res chain seq x y z
N MET A 1 -77.77 61.88 7.47
CA MET A 1 -78.42 60.83 6.67
C MET A 1 -77.40 59.72 6.43
N CYS A 2 -77.69 58.50 6.91
CA CYS A 2 -77.25 57.14 6.51
C CYS A 2 -75.86 56.92 5.91
N HIS A 3 -75.10 55.85 6.11
CA HIS A 3 -75.06 54.58 6.87
C HIS A 3 -73.82 53.91 6.20
N LYS A 4 -72.80 53.33 6.83
CA LYS A 4 -72.68 52.00 7.44
C LYS A 4 -71.22 51.54 7.18
N GLN A 5 -70.65 50.82 8.14
CA GLN A 5 -69.40 50.07 8.02
C GLN A 5 -69.49 48.97 6.94
N ILE A 6 -68.34 48.48 6.44
CA ILE A 6 -67.99 47.06 6.33
C ILE A 6 -66.45 46.93 6.14
N PHE A 7 -65.85 46.06 6.95
CA PHE A 7 -64.50 45.52 6.86
C PHE A 7 -64.35 44.65 5.60
N ASN A 8 -63.22 44.72 4.90
CA ASN A 8 -62.71 43.55 4.17
C ASN A 8 -61.18 43.64 3.99
N SER A 9 -60.52 42.63 4.56
CA SER A 9 -59.11 42.32 4.45
C SER A 9 -58.76 41.88 3.03
N ILE A 10 -57.71 42.45 2.44
CA ILE A 10 -57.06 41.89 1.24
C ILE A 10 -55.61 41.62 1.58
N LEU A 11 -55.28 40.33 1.54
CA LEU A 11 -53.95 39.74 1.58
C LEU A 11 -53.01 40.45 0.58
N ALA A 12 -51.92 41.03 1.07
CA ALA A 12 -50.75 41.33 0.25
C ALA A 12 -49.94 40.03 0.08
N CYS A 13 -50.10 39.35 -1.05
CA CYS A 13 -49.19 38.30 -1.49
C CYS A 13 -47.82 38.92 -1.78
N CYS A 14 -46.90 38.84 -0.82
CA CYS A 14 -45.48 39.07 -1.04
C CYS A 14 -44.92 37.90 -1.86
N PHE A 15 -44.77 38.08 -3.18
CA PHE A 15 -43.91 37.23 -3.98
C PHE A 15 -42.45 37.53 -3.59
N LEU A 16 -41.93 36.75 -2.63
CA LEU A 16 -40.50 36.65 -2.40
C LEU A 16 -39.87 35.93 -3.61
N PRO A 17 -38.84 36.49 -4.25
CA PRO A 17 -38.09 35.76 -5.26
C PRO A 17 -37.39 34.58 -4.59
N ILE A 18 -37.88 33.37 -4.85
CA ILE A 18 -37.16 32.14 -4.54
C ILE A 18 -35.89 32.18 -5.36
N SER A 19 -34.80 32.59 -4.72
CA SER A 19 -33.46 32.44 -5.25
C SER A 19 -33.22 30.93 -5.32
N LEU A 20 -33.36 30.35 -6.51
CA LEU A 20 -32.92 28.99 -6.78
C LEU A 20 -31.40 29.00 -6.66
N TRP A 21 -30.89 28.68 -5.46
CA TRP A 21 -29.49 28.34 -5.27
C TRP A 21 -29.25 27.11 -6.14
N ALA A 22 -28.55 27.30 -7.26
CA ALA A 22 -28.06 26.20 -8.06
C ALA A 22 -27.24 25.30 -7.13
N GLN A 23 -27.68 24.05 -6.93
CA GLN A 23 -26.84 23.07 -6.28
C GLN A 23 -25.55 22.97 -7.10
N PRO A 24 -24.37 23.05 -6.48
CA PRO A 24 -23.13 22.83 -7.21
C PRO A 24 -23.26 21.47 -7.91
N ALA A 25 -23.05 21.46 -9.23
CA ALA A 25 -23.09 20.24 -10.01
C ALA A 25 -22.18 19.21 -9.33
N GLN A 26 -22.73 18.03 -9.02
CA GLN A 26 -21.89 16.95 -8.50
C GLN A 26 -20.76 16.73 -9.52
N PRO A 27 -19.49 16.73 -9.08
CA PRO A 27 -18.39 16.51 -10.00
C PRO A 27 -18.63 15.18 -10.70
N ALA A 28 -18.51 15.18 -12.04
CA ALA A 28 -18.70 13.98 -12.84
C ALA A 28 -17.78 12.88 -12.31
N LEU A 29 -18.33 11.67 -12.14
CA LEU A 29 -17.55 10.53 -11.70
C LEU A 29 -16.42 10.25 -12.71
N PRO A 30 -15.24 9.81 -12.26
CA PRO A 30 -14.15 9.45 -13.15
C PRO A 30 -14.57 8.38 -14.17
N VAL A 31 -13.99 8.46 -15.37
CA VAL A 31 -14.18 7.49 -16.45
C VAL A 31 -12.83 6.91 -16.84
N PHE A 32 -12.75 5.59 -16.95
CA PHE A 32 -11.56 4.87 -17.37
C PHE A 32 -11.86 3.93 -18.55
N ASN A 33 -11.46 4.34 -19.75
CA ASN A 33 -11.70 3.56 -20.97
C ASN A 33 -11.00 2.19 -20.98
N GLY A 34 -9.96 2.00 -20.17
CA GLY A 34 -9.31 0.69 -20.03
C GLY A 34 -10.19 -0.36 -19.35
N ALA A 35 -11.24 0.05 -18.62
CA ALA A 35 -12.19 -0.86 -18.00
C ALA A 35 -13.19 -1.46 -18.98
N LEU A 36 -13.32 -0.92 -20.20
CA LEU A 36 -14.24 -1.43 -21.20
C LEU A 36 -13.94 -2.91 -21.50
N SER A 37 -14.97 -3.74 -21.61
CA SER A 37 -14.83 -5.20 -21.72
C SER A 37 -13.86 -5.60 -22.86
N ALA A 38 -14.04 -5.01 -24.05
CA ALA A 38 -13.16 -5.24 -25.20
C ALA A 38 -11.70 -4.82 -24.94
N ARG A 39 -11.47 -3.75 -24.17
CA ARG A 39 -10.12 -3.28 -23.82
C ARG A 39 -9.46 -4.20 -22.78
N ARG A 40 -10.21 -4.66 -21.77
CA ARG A 40 -9.71 -5.63 -20.78
C ARG A 40 -9.35 -6.97 -21.43
N VAL A 41 -10.21 -7.48 -22.31
CA VAL A 41 -9.96 -8.72 -23.06
C VAL A 41 -8.73 -8.56 -23.97
N ASN A 42 -8.62 -7.44 -24.69
CA ASN A 42 -7.46 -7.17 -25.54
C ASN A 42 -6.17 -7.09 -24.71
N PHE A 43 -6.17 -6.33 -23.61
CA PHE A 43 -5.02 -6.23 -22.70
C PHE A 43 -4.59 -7.60 -22.20
N PHE A 44 -5.52 -8.39 -21.66
CA PHE A 44 -5.23 -9.73 -21.16
C PHE A 44 -4.63 -10.63 -22.26
N ASN A 45 -5.27 -10.71 -23.43
CA ASN A 45 -4.81 -11.55 -24.53
C ASN A 45 -3.43 -11.13 -25.04
N ARG A 46 -3.16 -9.84 -25.16
CA ARG A 46 -1.85 -9.34 -25.60
C ARG A 46 -0.78 -9.62 -24.56
N THR A 47 -1.02 -9.31 -23.28
CA THR A 47 -0.05 -9.60 -22.22
C THR A 47 0.23 -11.09 -22.10
N VAL A 48 -0.79 -11.96 -22.19
CA VAL A 48 -0.57 -13.41 -22.18
C VAL A 48 0.22 -13.87 -23.40
N ASN A 49 -0.23 -13.53 -24.62
CA ASN A 49 0.36 -14.11 -25.84
C ASN A 49 1.68 -13.46 -26.23
N GLU A 50 1.74 -12.12 -26.21
CA GLU A 50 2.88 -11.33 -26.71
C GLU A 50 3.97 -11.13 -25.64
N THR A 51 3.62 -11.17 -24.35
CA THR A 51 4.60 -11.01 -23.26
C THR A 51 4.91 -12.34 -22.58
N ILE A 52 3.92 -13.00 -21.97
CA ILE A 52 4.21 -14.20 -21.16
C ILE A 52 4.64 -15.37 -22.06
N LEU A 53 3.77 -15.81 -22.96
CA LEU A 53 4.01 -17.01 -23.77
C LEU A 53 5.17 -16.81 -24.74
N ALA A 54 5.18 -15.69 -25.49
CA ALA A 54 6.24 -15.41 -26.45
C ALA A 54 7.64 -15.32 -25.80
N HIS A 55 7.77 -14.63 -24.66
CA HIS A 55 9.08 -14.47 -24.01
C HIS A 55 9.56 -15.78 -23.36
N LEU A 56 8.69 -16.48 -22.63
CA LEU A 56 9.07 -17.75 -21.99
C LEU A 56 9.31 -18.89 -23.00
N ASN A 57 8.80 -18.77 -24.22
CA ASN A 57 9.10 -19.74 -25.28
C ASN A 57 10.55 -19.61 -25.79
N SER A 58 11.17 -18.42 -25.65
CA SER A 58 12.57 -18.23 -26.00
C SER A 58 13.50 -18.89 -24.98
N THR A 59 14.61 -19.48 -25.42
CA THR A 59 15.63 -20.01 -24.51
C THR A 59 16.32 -18.87 -23.78
N LEU A 60 16.33 -18.88 -22.45
CA LEU A 60 17.01 -17.87 -21.63
C LEU A 60 18.51 -17.80 -21.97
N ASN A 61 19.01 -16.60 -22.21
CA ASN A 61 20.41 -16.27 -22.39
C ASN A 61 20.66 -14.83 -21.94
N ASN A 62 21.92 -14.37 -21.99
CA ASN A 62 22.30 -13.05 -21.50
C ASN A 62 21.64 -11.89 -22.28
N ASP A 63 21.28 -12.10 -23.54
CA ASP A 63 20.75 -11.06 -24.42
C ASP A 63 19.22 -10.91 -24.33
N ASN A 64 18.54 -11.81 -23.61
CA ASN A 64 17.07 -11.81 -23.53
C ASN A 64 16.51 -11.83 -22.10
N GLU A 65 17.33 -11.59 -21.08
CA GLU A 65 16.89 -11.56 -19.69
C GLU A 65 15.75 -10.54 -19.46
N GLU A 66 15.78 -9.38 -20.11
CA GLU A 66 14.73 -8.36 -20.02
C GLU A 66 13.35 -8.88 -20.45
N LYS A 67 13.30 -9.75 -21.46
CA LYS A 67 12.04 -10.37 -21.92
C LYS A 67 11.45 -11.27 -20.83
N TRP A 68 12.30 -12.04 -20.17
CA TRP A 68 11.90 -12.90 -19.06
C TRP A 68 11.48 -12.09 -17.83
N ILE A 69 12.20 -11.03 -17.49
CA ILE A 69 11.83 -10.10 -16.42
C ILE A 69 10.43 -9.52 -16.69
N SER A 70 10.17 -9.07 -17.91
CA SER A 70 8.86 -8.58 -18.33
C SER A 70 7.77 -9.65 -18.21
N ALA A 71 8.07 -10.90 -18.57
CA ALA A 71 7.14 -12.02 -18.41
C ALA A 71 6.85 -12.32 -16.92
N PHE A 72 7.85 -12.28 -16.04
CA PHE A 72 7.65 -12.46 -14.60
C PHE A 72 6.74 -11.38 -14.00
N ALA A 73 6.96 -10.11 -14.37
CA ALA A 73 6.09 -9.01 -13.94
C ALA A 73 4.64 -9.20 -14.45
N ALA A 74 4.47 -9.64 -15.71
CA ALA A 74 3.16 -9.92 -16.29
C ALA A 74 2.44 -11.10 -15.61
N ILE A 75 3.17 -12.17 -15.24
CA ILE A 75 2.63 -13.30 -14.47
C ILE A 75 2.14 -12.81 -13.11
N ASN A 76 2.95 -12.03 -12.38
CA ASN A 76 2.56 -11.44 -11.10
C ASN A 76 1.29 -10.57 -11.22
N LEU A 77 1.20 -9.75 -12.26
CA LEU A 77 0.04 -8.85 -12.47
C LEU A 77 -1.25 -9.60 -12.79
N LEU A 78 -1.18 -10.59 -13.68
CA LEU A 78 -2.36 -11.30 -14.20
C LEU A 78 -2.71 -12.57 -13.43
N GLN A 79 -1.83 -13.00 -12.52
CA GLN A 79 -1.91 -14.31 -11.86
C GLN A 79 -1.98 -15.48 -12.88
N TYR A 80 -1.31 -15.33 -14.02
CA TYR A 80 -1.37 -16.30 -15.12
C TYR A 80 -0.45 -17.50 -14.85
N LYS A 81 -0.93 -18.42 -14.01
CA LYS A 81 -0.17 -19.58 -13.48
C LYS A 81 -0.60 -20.89 -14.14
N THR A 82 -0.07 -21.18 -15.33
CA THR A 82 -0.30 -22.44 -16.05
C THR A 82 0.83 -23.46 -15.83
N GLU A 83 0.62 -24.72 -16.21
CA GLU A 83 1.69 -25.74 -16.19
C GLU A 83 2.89 -25.33 -17.02
N PHE A 84 2.66 -24.70 -18.18
CA PHE A 84 3.72 -24.16 -19.02
C PHE A 84 4.57 -23.12 -18.28
N THR A 85 3.94 -22.12 -17.66
CA THR A 85 4.67 -21.08 -16.91
C THR A 85 5.46 -21.69 -15.75
N ARG A 86 4.86 -22.64 -15.00
CA ARG A 86 5.54 -23.33 -13.90
C ARG A 86 6.77 -24.09 -14.38
N HIS A 87 6.66 -24.85 -15.47
CA HIS A 87 7.78 -25.60 -16.02
C HIS A 87 8.93 -24.68 -16.47
N LYS A 88 8.61 -23.53 -17.07
CA LYS A 88 9.62 -22.54 -17.50
C LYS A 88 10.32 -21.89 -16.31
N ILE A 89 9.59 -21.53 -15.26
CA ILE A 89 10.16 -21.00 -14.01
C ILE A 89 11.06 -22.04 -13.35
N ASP A 90 10.62 -23.31 -13.27
CA ASP A 90 11.41 -24.43 -12.73
C ASP A 90 12.72 -24.62 -13.51
N SER A 91 12.64 -24.57 -14.84
CA SER A 91 13.81 -24.72 -15.71
C SER A 91 14.88 -23.65 -15.46
N VAL A 92 14.49 -22.37 -15.34
CA VAL A 92 15.47 -21.28 -15.15
C VAL A 92 15.98 -21.17 -13.73
N ALA A 93 15.24 -21.69 -12.74
CA ALA A 93 15.67 -21.72 -11.35
C ALA A 93 17.04 -22.41 -11.17
N HIS A 94 17.33 -23.43 -11.97
CA HIS A 94 18.60 -24.17 -11.94
C HIS A 94 19.81 -23.40 -12.48
N HIS A 95 19.59 -22.28 -13.17
CA HIS A 95 20.64 -21.51 -13.84
C HIS A 95 20.80 -20.09 -13.28
N LEU A 96 20.18 -19.78 -12.14
CA LEU A 96 20.11 -18.43 -11.57
C LEU A 96 21.46 -17.80 -11.25
N THR A 97 22.44 -18.57 -10.74
CA THR A 97 23.73 -18.02 -10.28
C THR A 97 24.48 -17.27 -11.39
N GLY A 98 24.41 -17.78 -12.62
CA GLY A 98 25.03 -17.17 -13.80
C GLY A 98 24.22 -16.07 -14.50
N ARG A 99 23.10 -15.61 -13.93
CA ARG A 99 22.26 -14.54 -14.50
C ARG A 99 22.60 -13.17 -13.90
N SER A 100 22.10 -12.09 -14.52
CA SER A 100 22.26 -10.72 -13.99
C SER A 100 21.60 -10.54 -12.62
N THR A 101 21.99 -9.45 -11.93
CA THR A 101 21.38 -9.04 -10.66
C THR A 101 19.90 -8.73 -10.83
N GLU A 102 19.54 -8.04 -11.91
CA GLU A 102 18.18 -7.63 -12.26
C GLU A 102 17.29 -8.85 -12.49
N PHE A 103 17.79 -9.85 -13.23
CA PHE A 103 17.07 -11.10 -13.45
C PHE A 103 16.83 -11.85 -12.13
N LYS A 104 17.86 -11.94 -11.27
CA LYS A 104 17.72 -12.59 -9.95
C LYS A 104 16.70 -11.87 -9.06
N LYS A 105 16.70 -10.53 -9.06
CA LYS A 105 15.69 -9.72 -8.33
C LYS A 105 14.28 -9.98 -8.86
N ALA A 106 14.07 -9.92 -10.17
CA ALA A 106 12.77 -10.18 -10.79
C ALA A 106 12.27 -11.61 -10.53
N PHE A 107 13.17 -12.60 -10.57
CA PHE A 107 12.84 -13.98 -10.20
C PHE A 107 12.39 -14.04 -8.74
N LEU A 108 13.14 -13.44 -7.80
CA LEU A 108 12.78 -13.38 -6.39
C LEU A 108 11.43 -12.69 -6.16
N GLU A 109 11.14 -11.58 -6.85
CA GLU A 109 9.84 -10.91 -6.77
C GLU A 109 8.67 -11.81 -7.17
N LEU A 110 8.83 -12.61 -8.22
CA LEU A 110 7.84 -13.60 -8.64
C LEU A 110 7.69 -14.71 -7.59
N ILE A 111 8.79 -15.33 -7.17
CA ILE A 111 8.70 -16.52 -6.31
C ILE A 111 8.28 -16.22 -4.88
N ASN A 112 8.53 -15.01 -4.38
CA ASN A 112 8.20 -14.65 -3.01
C ASN A 112 6.68 -14.60 -2.75
N SER A 113 5.89 -14.15 -3.73
CA SER A 113 4.43 -14.19 -3.62
C SER A 113 3.87 -15.56 -3.99
N ASP A 114 4.38 -16.16 -5.07
CA ASP A 114 3.66 -17.22 -5.77
C ASP A 114 4.20 -18.64 -5.52
N TYR A 115 5.44 -18.74 -5.03
CA TYR A 115 6.14 -20.02 -4.85
C TYR A 115 6.92 -20.03 -3.51
N PRO A 116 6.26 -19.76 -2.36
CA PRO A 116 6.95 -19.68 -1.07
C PRO A 116 7.65 -21.01 -0.74
N GLY A 117 8.93 -20.95 -0.37
CA GLY A 117 9.72 -22.09 0.07
C GLY A 117 10.14 -23.11 -1.02
N LYS A 118 9.64 -23.01 -2.26
CA LYS A 118 9.93 -23.99 -3.32
C LYS A 118 11.39 -23.98 -3.79
N TYR A 119 12.00 -22.79 -3.89
CA TYR A 119 13.31 -22.61 -4.53
C TYR A 119 14.44 -22.31 -3.53
N ILE A 120 14.32 -22.80 -2.28
CA ILE A 120 15.23 -22.43 -1.19
C ILE A 120 16.69 -22.76 -1.50
N GLN A 121 16.97 -23.90 -2.13
CA GLN A 121 18.36 -24.27 -2.45
C GLN A 121 18.97 -23.36 -3.51
N GLN A 122 18.20 -23.00 -4.53
CA GLN A 122 18.60 -22.07 -5.58
C GLN A 122 18.82 -20.67 -5.02
N VAL A 123 17.93 -20.22 -4.12
CA VAL A 123 18.06 -18.91 -3.47
C VAL A 123 19.21 -18.87 -2.46
N LYS A 124 19.53 -19.98 -1.78
CA LYS A 124 20.75 -20.07 -0.96
C LYS A 124 22.02 -19.89 -1.80
N ALA A 125 22.05 -20.40 -3.03
CA ALA A 125 23.17 -20.17 -3.94
C ALA A 125 23.27 -18.68 -4.33
N ILE A 126 22.14 -18.04 -4.64
CA ILE A 126 22.09 -16.58 -4.85
C ILE A 126 22.64 -15.84 -3.63
N LEU A 127 22.18 -16.16 -2.42
CA LEU A 127 22.60 -15.45 -1.21
C LEU A 127 24.11 -15.53 -0.99
N LYS A 128 24.76 -16.66 -1.31
CA LYS A 128 26.22 -16.82 -1.25
C LYS A 128 26.96 -15.98 -2.29
N ASP A 129 26.41 -15.89 -3.50
CA ASP A 129 27.07 -15.24 -4.64
C ASP A 129 26.78 -13.72 -4.74
N SER A 130 25.82 -13.21 -3.97
CA SER A 130 25.29 -11.84 -4.10
C SER A 130 26.00 -10.78 -3.25
N LEU A 131 27.26 -11.02 -2.86
CA LEU A 131 28.08 -10.11 -2.04
C LEU A 131 28.35 -8.72 -2.66
N ARG A 132 27.65 -8.33 -3.73
CA ARG A 132 27.80 -7.03 -4.38
C ARG A 132 26.51 -6.21 -4.50
N ASP A 133 25.38 -6.73 -4.00
CA ASP A 133 24.10 -6.01 -4.05
C ASP A 133 23.25 -6.27 -2.79
N ALA A 134 23.10 -5.23 -1.97
CA ALA A 134 22.39 -5.31 -0.69
C ALA A 134 20.89 -5.63 -0.85
N ALA A 135 20.25 -5.14 -1.92
CA ALA A 135 18.83 -5.42 -2.17
C ALA A 135 18.61 -6.89 -2.53
N LEU A 136 19.46 -7.44 -3.41
CA LEU A 136 19.42 -8.84 -3.80
C LEU A 136 19.68 -9.77 -2.61
N LEU A 137 20.67 -9.44 -1.76
CA LEU A 137 20.91 -10.16 -0.51
C LEU A 137 19.68 -10.10 0.40
N GLY A 138 19.07 -8.92 0.56
CA GLY A 138 17.90 -8.76 1.41
C GLY A 138 16.68 -9.53 0.90
N MET A 139 16.44 -9.52 -0.41
CA MET A 139 15.36 -10.30 -1.04
C MET A 139 15.58 -11.82 -0.88
N ALA A 140 16.81 -12.30 -1.10
CA ALA A 140 17.15 -13.71 -0.94
C ALA A 140 17.04 -14.16 0.52
N ALA A 141 17.55 -13.34 1.47
CA ALA A 141 17.43 -13.58 2.90
C ALA A 141 15.97 -13.65 3.33
N HIS A 142 15.14 -12.70 2.88
CA HIS A 142 13.71 -12.68 3.18
C HIS A 142 13.00 -13.94 2.69
N TYR A 143 13.22 -14.34 1.43
CA TYR A 143 12.61 -15.55 0.87
C TYR A 143 12.99 -16.81 1.67
N ILE A 144 14.26 -16.92 2.11
CA ILE A 144 14.71 -18.04 2.93
C ILE A 144 14.05 -18.02 4.31
N LEU A 145 13.98 -16.86 4.97
CA LEU A 145 13.33 -16.72 6.28
C LEU A 145 11.84 -17.07 6.25
N GLN A 146 11.15 -16.80 5.14
CA GLN A 146 9.74 -17.15 4.95
C GLN A 146 9.48 -18.66 4.83
N SER A 147 10.50 -19.49 4.59
CA SER A 147 10.33 -20.95 4.50
C SER A 147 9.88 -21.61 5.80
N GLY A 148 10.02 -20.94 6.94
CA GLY A 148 9.71 -21.51 8.25
C GLY A 148 10.77 -22.50 8.77
N ASN A 149 11.88 -22.70 8.04
CA ASN A 149 12.93 -23.62 8.47
C ASN A 149 13.96 -22.94 9.39
N SER A 150 13.93 -23.28 10.68
CA SER A 150 14.83 -22.69 11.68
C SER A 150 16.31 -22.99 11.45
N GLN A 151 16.64 -24.06 10.72
CA GLN A 151 18.02 -24.42 10.40
C GLN A 151 18.68 -23.43 9.42
N ASP A 152 17.89 -22.62 8.73
CA ASP A 152 18.39 -21.69 7.73
C ASP A 152 18.77 -20.32 8.33
N ILE A 153 18.28 -20.01 9.53
CA ILE A 153 18.53 -18.71 10.19
C ILE A 153 20.02 -18.48 10.47
N PRO A 154 20.79 -19.42 11.06
CA PRO A 154 22.20 -19.18 11.34
C PRO A 154 22.99 -18.86 10.07
N PHE A 155 22.66 -19.54 8.96
CA PHE A 155 23.24 -19.27 7.66
C PHE A 155 22.88 -17.88 7.13
N VAL A 156 21.61 -17.49 7.17
CA VAL A 156 21.17 -16.15 6.74
C VAL A 156 21.85 -15.07 7.58
N LYS A 157 21.87 -15.21 8.91
CA LYS A 157 22.52 -14.27 9.82
C LYS A 157 24.00 -14.12 9.52
N PHE A 158 24.70 -15.25 9.34
CA PHE A 158 26.12 -15.25 9.01
C PHE A 158 26.41 -14.43 7.75
N VAL A 159 25.67 -14.68 6.65
CA VAL A 159 25.88 -13.95 5.39
C VAL A 159 25.56 -12.46 5.53
N LEU A 160 24.48 -12.10 6.23
CA LEU A 160 24.12 -10.69 6.44
C LEU A 160 25.14 -9.96 7.31
N GLN A 161 25.66 -10.62 8.35
CA GLN A 161 26.70 -10.06 9.22
C GLN A 161 28.02 -9.87 8.48
N ASP A 162 28.42 -10.84 7.66
CA ASP A 162 29.60 -10.75 6.81
C ASP A 162 29.49 -9.58 5.82
N ALA A 163 28.36 -9.46 5.12
CA ALA A 163 28.10 -8.35 4.20
C ALA A 163 28.09 -6.96 4.89
N LEU A 164 27.71 -6.90 6.17
CA LEU A 164 27.75 -5.65 6.96
C LEU A 164 29.17 -5.24 7.38
N ILE A 165 30.17 -6.12 7.30
CA ILE A 165 31.58 -5.75 7.47
C ILE A 165 32.02 -4.84 6.32
N ASP A 166 31.63 -5.21 5.09
CA ASP A 166 31.97 -4.45 3.88
C ASP A 166 31.09 -3.21 3.69
N TRP A 167 29.83 -3.27 4.14
CA TRP A 167 28.87 -2.16 4.04
C TRP A 167 28.30 -1.76 5.41
N PRO A 168 29.14 -1.21 6.30
CA PRO A 168 28.68 -0.80 7.62
C PRO A 168 27.57 0.24 7.51
N GLY A 169 26.46 -0.02 8.22
CA GLY A 169 25.29 0.87 8.23
C GLY A 169 24.35 0.73 7.03
N ASN A 170 24.53 -0.28 6.16
CA ASN A 170 23.54 -0.56 5.12
C ASN A 170 22.17 -0.93 5.74
N ILE A 171 21.16 -0.10 5.48
CA ILE A 171 19.85 -0.21 6.12
C ILE A 171 19.08 -1.44 5.69
N ILE A 172 19.17 -1.85 4.42
CA ILE A 172 18.49 -3.07 3.94
C ILE A 172 19.04 -4.28 4.70
N LEU A 173 20.35 -4.42 4.79
CA LEU A 173 20.99 -5.54 5.49
C LEU A 173 20.72 -5.50 7.00
N THR A 174 20.74 -4.31 7.60
CA THR A 174 20.43 -4.12 9.03
C THR A 174 18.99 -4.53 9.34
N GLU A 175 18.01 -4.12 8.53
CA GLU A 175 16.61 -4.52 8.72
C GLU A 175 16.39 -6.02 8.50
N MET A 176 17.11 -6.63 7.55
CA MET A 176 17.02 -8.07 7.34
C MET A 176 17.67 -8.86 8.48
N LEU A 177 18.78 -8.38 9.04
CA LEU A 177 19.41 -8.99 10.20
C LEU A 177 18.49 -8.89 11.43
N TYR A 178 17.87 -7.73 11.65
CA TYR A 178 16.85 -7.57 12.70
C TYR A 178 15.72 -8.59 12.56
N ARG A 179 15.18 -8.77 11.34
CA ARG A 179 14.13 -9.77 11.07
C ARG A 179 14.61 -11.21 11.31
N ALA A 180 15.86 -11.52 10.98
CA ALA A 180 16.45 -12.83 11.26
C ALA A 180 16.65 -13.08 12.77
N ASP A 181 17.06 -12.05 13.53
CA ASP A 181 17.24 -12.12 14.99
C ASP A 181 15.92 -12.31 15.75
N HIS A 182 14.85 -11.72 15.24
CA HIS A 182 13.51 -11.77 15.83
C HIS A 182 12.60 -12.78 15.12
N TRP A 183 13.18 -13.69 14.34
CA TRP A 183 12.43 -14.70 13.60
C TRP A 183 11.62 -15.60 14.55
N HIS A 184 10.31 -15.74 14.30
CA HIS A 184 9.30 -16.38 15.17
C HIS A 184 9.15 -15.80 16.58
N GLN A 185 9.73 -14.65 16.89
CA GLN A 185 9.37 -13.94 18.11
C GLN A 185 8.05 -13.22 17.89
N PRO A 186 6.99 -13.52 18.68
CA PRO A 186 5.73 -12.81 18.54
C PRO A 186 5.93 -11.34 18.86
N GLU A 187 5.62 -10.46 17.89
CA GLU A 187 5.63 -9.02 18.12
C GLU A 187 4.47 -8.68 19.06
N THR A 188 4.79 -8.26 20.28
CA THR A 188 3.77 -7.82 21.24
C THR A 188 3.42 -6.37 20.95
N LEU A 189 2.26 -6.13 20.34
CA LEU A 189 1.76 -4.79 20.07
C LEU A 189 1.53 -4.03 21.40
N PRO A 190 2.17 -2.87 21.62
CA PRO A 190 1.82 -1.99 22.73
C PRO A 190 0.37 -1.53 22.62
N ASN A 191 -0.33 -1.27 23.74
CA ASN A 191 -1.72 -0.82 23.71
C ASN A 191 -1.93 0.36 22.72
N PRO A 192 -2.70 0.18 21.63
CA PRO A 192 -2.78 1.15 20.55
C PRO A 192 -3.71 2.34 20.86
N ALA A 193 -4.37 2.36 22.02
CA ALA A 193 -5.31 3.42 22.43
C ALA A 193 -4.76 4.85 22.27
N GLY A 194 -3.44 5.03 22.42
CA GLY A 194 -2.77 6.31 22.21
C GLY A 194 -2.98 6.90 20.81
N PHE A 195 -3.01 6.07 19.76
CA PHE A 195 -3.26 6.51 18.38
C PHE A 195 -4.70 6.97 18.15
N PHE A 196 -5.65 6.52 18.96
CA PHE A 196 -7.07 6.85 18.84
C PHE A 196 -7.52 8.00 19.75
N SER A 197 -6.61 8.53 20.57
CA SER A 197 -6.90 9.65 21.45
C SER A 197 -7.19 10.92 20.65
N ALA A 198 -8.19 11.69 21.08
CA ALA A 198 -8.46 13.04 20.55
C ALA A 198 -7.27 14.00 20.72
N GLN A 199 -6.37 13.73 21.69
CA GLN A 199 -5.20 14.55 21.99
C GLN A 199 -3.91 14.12 21.29
N TYR A 200 -3.95 13.01 20.55
CA TYR A 200 -2.78 12.58 19.78
C TYR A 200 -2.60 13.46 18.55
N LEU A 201 -1.42 14.08 18.36
CA LEU A 201 -1.17 15.03 17.26
C LEU A 201 -2.32 16.05 17.06
N PRO A 202 -2.59 16.90 18.07
CA PRO A 202 -3.76 17.78 18.06
C PRO A 202 -3.70 18.77 16.89
N GLY A 203 -4.87 19.08 16.30
CA GLY A 203 -4.96 19.96 15.14
C GLY A 203 -4.56 19.32 13.81
N GLN A 204 -4.07 18.06 13.81
CA GLN A 204 -3.78 17.31 12.60
C GLN A 204 -4.95 16.42 12.20
N ILE A 205 -5.26 16.41 10.90
CA ILE A 205 -6.07 15.37 10.29
C ILE A 205 -5.23 14.10 10.24
N LEU A 206 -5.79 13.00 10.71
CA LEU A 206 -5.11 11.71 10.72
C LEU A 206 -5.89 10.72 9.87
N VAL A 207 -5.19 10.01 8.98
CA VAL A 207 -5.69 8.77 8.41
C VAL A 207 -4.97 7.63 9.10
N ILE A 208 -5.71 6.73 9.74
CA ILE A 208 -5.15 5.57 10.42
C ILE A 208 -5.51 4.34 9.61
N SER A 209 -4.51 3.77 8.94
CA SER A 209 -4.59 2.51 8.20
C SER A 209 -4.18 1.36 9.10
N LEU A 210 -5.17 0.56 9.48
CA LEU A 210 -5.04 -0.57 10.38
C LEU A 210 -4.90 -1.82 9.54
N GLN A 211 -3.79 -2.52 9.72
CA GLN A 211 -3.40 -3.65 8.87
C GLN A 211 -3.10 -4.90 9.72
N ARG A 212 -3.10 -6.08 9.09
CA ARG A 212 -2.52 -7.30 9.67
C ARG A 212 -1.05 -7.39 9.27
N HIS A 213 -0.20 -7.94 10.13
CA HIS A 213 1.18 -8.27 9.73
C HIS A 213 1.19 -9.18 8.49
N ASN A 214 0.27 -10.16 8.44
CA ASN A 214 0.00 -10.91 7.22
C ASN A 214 -0.74 -10.05 6.20
N ARG A 215 0.02 -9.46 5.27
CA ARG A 215 -0.47 -8.58 4.19
C ARG A 215 -1.37 -9.26 3.15
N ASN A 216 -1.60 -10.57 3.25
CA ASN A 216 -2.59 -11.27 2.43
C ASN A 216 -4.04 -10.97 2.87
N TYR A 217 -4.24 -10.28 3.98
CA TYR A 217 -5.56 -9.85 4.44
C TYR A 217 -5.66 -8.33 4.44
N ALA A 218 -6.76 -7.82 3.89
CA ALA A 218 -6.99 -6.39 3.79
C ALA A 218 -7.18 -5.75 5.18
N GLY A 219 -6.64 -4.55 5.33
CA GLY A 219 -6.88 -3.68 6.46
C GLY A 219 -8.07 -2.74 6.24
N ILE A 220 -8.21 -1.76 7.13
CA ILE A 220 -9.15 -0.65 6.98
C ILE A 220 -8.44 0.69 7.19
N ALA A 221 -8.92 1.74 6.52
CA ALA A 221 -8.53 3.12 6.80
C ALA A 221 -9.70 3.87 7.43
N ILE A 222 -9.41 4.57 8.53
CA ILE A 222 -10.33 5.49 9.22
C ILE A 222 -9.75 6.90 9.21
N VAL A 223 -10.61 7.90 9.41
CA VAL A 223 -10.21 9.32 9.38
C VAL A 223 -10.57 9.99 10.70
N ARG A 224 -9.59 10.69 11.29
CA ARG A 224 -9.78 11.57 12.44
C ARG A 224 -9.60 13.02 12.00
N ARG A 225 -10.55 13.87 12.37
CA ARG A 225 -10.55 15.31 12.12
C ARG A 225 -9.51 16.02 12.98
N ALA A 226 -9.21 17.25 12.61
CA ALA A 226 -8.28 18.11 13.36
C ALA A 226 -8.76 18.43 14.79
N ASP A 227 -10.07 18.41 15.04
CA ASP A 227 -10.68 18.59 16.37
C ASP A 227 -10.59 17.34 17.27
N GLY A 228 -10.01 16.25 16.76
CA GLY A 228 -9.83 14.99 17.48
C GLY A 228 -10.99 14.00 17.36
N SER A 229 -12.11 14.37 16.73
CA SER A 229 -13.24 13.46 16.49
C SER A 229 -13.02 12.57 15.26
N PHE A 230 -13.60 11.37 15.27
CA PHE A 230 -13.59 10.47 14.10
C PHE A 230 -14.70 10.81 13.12
N VAL A 231 -14.41 10.68 11.83
CA VAL A 231 -15.42 10.79 10.77
C VAL A 231 -16.44 9.66 10.96
N ARG A 232 -17.74 10.00 10.87
CA ARG A 232 -18.85 9.07 10.99
C ARG A 232 -19.67 9.08 9.70
N ASN A 233 -20.29 7.95 9.38
CA ASN A 233 -21.28 7.84 8.32
C ASN A 233 -22.58 8.57 8.74
N PRO A 234 -23.54 8.79 7.80
CA PRO A 234 -24.82 9.42 8.13
C PRO A 234 -25.64 8.71 9.22
N ASP A 235 -25.47 7.39 9.36
CA ASP A 235 -26.09 6.58 10.43
C ASP A 235 -25.32 6.63 11.77
N SER A 236 -24.34 7.53 11.89
CA SER A 236 -23.42 7.69 13.03
C SER A 236 -22.45 6.53 13.28
N SER A 237 -22.46 5.49 12.44
CA SER A 237 -21.44 4.44 12.49
C SER A 237 -20.06 5.02 12.12
N LEU A 238 -18.99 4.39 12.59
CA LEU A 238 -17.62 4.78 12.23
C LEU A 238 -17.44 4.73 10.71
N PHE A 239 -16.93 5.82 10.11
CA PHE A 239 -16.50 5.77 8.72
C PHE A 239 -15.24 4.91 8.59
N TYR A 240 -15.24 4.01 7.61
CA TYR A 240 -14.04 3.29 7.21
C TYR A 240 -14.12 2.87 5.73
N VAL A 241 -12.95 2.61 5.14
CA VAL A 241 -12.83 1.91 3.84
C VAL A 241 -11.86 0.75 3.99
N GLY A 242 -12.09 -0.34 3.27
CA GLY A 242 -11.09 -1.40 3.18
C GLY A 242 -9.87 -0.94 2.39
N GLN A 243 -8.68 -1.38 2.80
CA GLN A 243 -7.42 -0.96 2.20
C GLN A 243 -6.35 -2.06 2.30
N LEU A 244 -5.74 -2.39 1.17
CA LEU A 244 -4.66 -3.36 1.07
C LEU A 244 -3.30 -2.64 1.04
N ALA A 245 -2.40 -3.05 1.94
CA ALA A 245 -1.02 -2.54 2.05
C ALA A 245 0.03 -3.53 1.49
N ARG A 246 -0.39 -4.33 0.50
CA ARG A 246 0.38 -5.43 -0.08
C ARG A 246 0.90 -5.07 -1.47
N SER A 247 2.18 -5.28 -1.72
CA SER A 247 2.72 -5.24 -3.08
C SER A 247 2.47 -6.54 -3.82
N ALA A 248 2.57 -6.59 -5.15
CA ALA A 248 2.38 -7.83 -5.91
C ALA A 248 3.40 -8.91 -5.51
N SER A 249 4.67 -8.53 -5.33
CA SER A 249 5.76 -9.43 -4.96
C SER A 249 5.74 -9.87 -3.48
N ASN A 250 4.95 -9.21 -2.63
CA ASN A 250 4.96 -9.40 -1.18
C ASN A 250 6.32 -9.16 -0.51
N MET A 251 7.23 -8.44 -1.17
CA MET A 251 8.58 -8.17 -0.65
C MET A 251 8.50 -7.34 0.64
N PRO A 252 9.52 -7.42 1.52
CA PRO A 252 9.46 -6.76 2.80
C PRO A 252 9.59 -5.23 2.64
N PRO A 253 9.12 -4.44 3.62
CA PRO A 253 8.98 -3.00 3.45
C PRO A 253 10.25 -2.17 3.22
N VAL A 254 11.45 -2.71 3.42
CA VAL A 254 12.70 -2.00 3.12
C VAL A 254 13.14 -2.18 1.65
N ILE A 255 12.57 -3.16 0.94
CA ILE A 255 12.88 -3.46 -0.46
C ILE A 255 11.96 -2.65 -1.37
N SER A 256 12.53 -2.05 -2.42
CA SER A 256 11.78 -1.34 -3.45
C SER A 256 10.62 -2.18 -3.98
N LEU A 257 9.46 -1.55 -4.17
CA LEU A 257 8.21 -2.20 -4.55
C LEU A 257 7.74 -3.34 -3.60
N GLY A 258 8.28 -3.43 -2.38
CA GLY A 258 7.74 -4.26 -1.31
C GLY A 258 6.49 -3.68 -0.65
N ASN A 259 5.88 -4.45 0.24
CA ASN A 259 4.70 -4.07 1.01
C ASN A 259 4.85 -2.71 1.69
N THR A 260 3.75 -1.98 1.88
CA THR A 260 3.80 -0.67 2.54
C THR A 260 4.33 -0.83 3.99
N PRO A 261 5.36 -0.04 4.38
CA PRO A 261 5.91 -0.11 5.73
C PRO A 261 4.92 0.38 6.78
N GLN A 262 4.96 -0.23 7.96
CA GLN A 262 4.33 0.32 9.15
C GLN A 262 5.03 1.64 9.56
N GLY A 263 4.28 2.59 10.10
CA GLY A 263 4.83 3.87 10.52
C GLY A 263 4.01 5.08 10.09
N ILE A 264 4.64 6.25 10.16
CA ILE A 264 4.01 7.54 9.89
C ILE A 264 4.52 8.06 8.55
N PHE A 265 3.58 8.60 7.77
CA PHE A 265 3.80 9.30 6.52
C PHE A 265 3.18 10.69 6.63
N ARG A 266 3.79 11.67 5.99
CA ARG A 266 3.21 13.01 5.86
C ARG A 266 2.18 12.98 4.74
N MET A 267 0.98 13.49 4.99
CA MET A 267 0.00 13.79 3.93
C MET A 267 0.15 15.25 3.53
N ASP A 268 0.35 15.51 2.24
CA ASP A 268 0.66 16.84 1.73
C ASP A 268 -0.16 17.25 0.49
N GLY A 269 -1.01 16.37 -0.05
CA GLY A 269 -1.84 16.73 -1.18
C GLY A 269 -2.78 15.63 -1.67
N PHE A 270 -3.56 16.01 -2.68
CA PHE A 270 -4.24 15.07 -3.58
C PHE A 270 -3.69 15.26 -4.99
N ASP A 271 -3.64 14.18 -5.76
CA ASP A 271 -3.31 14.25 -7.19
C ASP A 271 -4.16 13.24 -7.98
N VAL A 272 -4.07 13.27 -9.31
CA VAL A 272 -4.68 12.29 -10.21
C VAL A 272 -3.57 11.62 -11.02
N SER A 273 -3.44 10.31 -10.88
CA SER A 273 -2.38 9.57 -11.57
C SER A 273 -2.64 9.49 -13.07
N LYS A 274 -1.56 9.57 -13.86
CA LYS A 274 -1.57 9.20 -15.28
C LYS A 274 -1.28 7.71 -15.49
N GLY A 275 -0.93 6.98 -14.42
CA GLY A 275 -0.58 5.57 -14.46
C GLY A 275 -1.79 4.71 -14.77
N TYR A 276 -1.66 3.84 -15.78
CA TYR A 276 -2.78 3.02 -16.29
C TYR A 276 -3.43 2.19 -15.18
N PHE A 277 -2.65 1.60 -14.26
CA PHE A 277 -3.11 0.70 -13.20
C PHE A 277 -3.59 1.40 -11.91
N ILE A 278 -3.30 2.70 -11.76
CA ILE A 278 -3.80 3.52 -10.64
C ILE A 278 -5.11 4.17 -11.05
N GLY A 279 -5.14 4.73 -12.25
CA GLY A 279 -6.34 5.31 -12.83
C GLY A 279 -6.64 6.74 -12.39
N PRO A 280 -7.81 7.26 -12.81
CA PRO A 280 -8.15 8.67 -12.71
C PRO A 280 -8.82 9.07 -11.39
N THR A 281 -9.05 8.13 -10.47
CA THR A 281 -9.58 8.49 -9.14
C THR A 281 -8.51 9.28 -8.38
N PRO A 282 -8.85 10.43 -7.76
CA PRO A 282 -7.90 11.18 -6.95
C PRO A 282 -7.22 10.30 -5.90
N ASN A 283 -5.90 10.40 -5.81
CA ASN A 283 -5.08 9.72 -4.81
C ASN A 283 -4.69 10.69 -3.68
N ILE A 284 -4.19 10.15 -2.59
CA ILE A 284 -3.61 10.90 -1.48
C ILE A 284 -2.10 10.82 -1.62
N GLN A 285 -1.45 11.97 -1.75
CA GLN A 285 0.00 12.08 -1.80
C GLN A 285 0.55 11.90 -0.39
N LEU A 286 1.47 10.95 -0.24
CA LEU A 286 2.15 10.67 1.02
C LEU A 286 3.65 10.79 0.79
N THR A 287 4.36 11.22 1.84
CA THR A 287 5.82 11.24 1.83
C THR A 287 6.37 10.53 3.06
N MET A 288 7.38 9.69 2.83
CA MET A 288 8.08 8.99 3.91
C MET A 288 9.20 9.86 4.49
N PRO A 289 9.74 9.46 5.66
CA PRO A 289 11.01 10.01 6.11
C PRO A 289 12.10 9.91 5.03
N PHE A 290 13.01 10.87 4.99
CA PHE A 290 14.12 10.98 4.02
C PHE A 290 13.76 11.20 2.54
N GLU A 291 12.49 11.05 2.13
CA GLU A 291 12.05 11.37 0.76
C GLU A 291 12.14 12.88 0.48
N TYR A 292 11.81 13.69 1.49
CA TYR A 292 12.05 15.13 1.52
C TYR A 292 12.82 15.53 2.79
N LYS A 293 13.14 16.82 2.91
CA LYS A 293 13.72 17.38 4.14
C LYS A 293 12.77 17.17 5.32
N ALA A 294 13.34 16.97 6.51
CA ALA A 294 12.57 16.83 7.76
C ALA A 294 11.56 17.99 7.96
N SER A 295 11.88 19.20 7.49
CA SER A 295 11.04 20.38 7.63
C SER A 295 9.71 20.25 6.89
N HIS A 296 9.69 19.53 5.77
CA HIS A 296 8.47 19.19 5.04
C HIS A 296 7.63 18.21 5.86
N PHE A 297 8.24 17.14 6.35
CA PHE A 297 7.54 16.07 7.06
C PHE A 297 6.96 16.51 8.42
N PHE A 298 7.71 17.30 9.18
CA PHE A 298 7.24 17.87 10.45
C PHE A 298 6.45 19.18 10.27
N ASN A 299 6.34 19.68 9.04
CA ASN A 299 5.75 20.97 8.72
C ASN A 299 6.30 22.11 9.60
N ASN A 300 7.62 22.12 9.79
CA ASN A 300 8.31 23.06 10.66
C ASN A 300 9.66 23.44 10.05
N PRO A 301 9.87 24.72 9.65
CA PRO A 301 11.09 25.15 8.97
C PRO A 301 12.35 25.01 9.83
N LYS A 302 12.20 24.90 11.17
CA LYS A 302 13.34 24.70 12.08
C LYS A 302 13.88 23.27 12.08
N ASP A 303 13.08 22.30 11.64
CA ASP A 303 13.46 20.89 11.63
C ASP A 303 14.21 20.55 10.33
N SER A 304 15.45 21.02 10.17
CA SER A 304 16.18 20.89 8.90
C SER A 304 16.81 19.51 8.64
N THR A 305 17.05 18.72 9.69
CA THR A 305 17.75 17.43 9.62
C THR A 305 16.92 16.30 10.20
N TRP A 306 17.02 15.12 9.60
CA TRP A 306 16.37 13.92 10.11
C TRP A 306 17.02 13.41 11.40
N SER A 307 16.19 13.00 12.35
CA SER A 307 16.61 12.36 13.60
C SER A 307 15.55 11.35 14.01
N ILE A 308 15.98 10.14 14.39
CA ILE A 308 15.07 9.10 14.88
C ILE A 308 14.36 9.56 16.16
N ALA A 309 15.05 10.27 17.04
CA ALA A 309 14.46 10.82 18.25
C ALA A 309 13.35 11.84 17.94
N LYS A 310 13.50 12.61 16.85
CA LYS A 310 12.45 13.53 16.39
C LYS A 310 11.26 12.78 15.81
N TYR A 311 11.49 11.73 15.00
CA TYR A 311 10.42 10.88 14.51
C TYR A 311 9.66 10.21 15.67
N GLU A 312 10.36 9.74 16.71
CA GLU A 312 9.77 9.16 17.92
C GLU A 312 8.80 10.13 18.63
N THR A 313 9.01 11.45 18.55
CA THR A 313 8.08 12.42 19.14
C THR A 313 6.68 12.41 18.51
N LEU A 314 6.53 11.82 17.32
CA LEU A 314 5.23 11.64 16.68
C LEU A 314 4.50 10.40 17.19
N LEU A 315 5.16 9.47 17.87
CA LEU A 315 4.55 8.24 18.37
C LEU A 315 3.91 8.46 19.75
N PRO A 316 2.83 7.73 20.09
CA PRO A 316 2.39 7.63 21.48
C PRO A 316 3.53 7.12 22.36
N LYS A 317 3.63 7.62 23.61
CA LYS A 317 4.77 7.36 24.50
C LYS A 317 5.08 5.86 24.70
N ASN A 318 4.07 5.00 24.75
CA ASN A 318 4.24 3.55 24.91
C ASN A 318 4.70 2.83 23.63
N PHE A 319 4.78 3.52 22.50
CA PHE A 319 5.37 3.05 21.25
C PHE A 319 6.81 3.54 21.07
N ALA A 320 7.35 4.36 21.99
CA ALA A 320 8.78 4.65 22.04
C ALA A 320 9.56 3.33 22.16
N GLY A 321 10.54 3.11 21.29
CA GLY A 321 11.25 1.82 21.19
C GLY A 321 10.48 0.64 20.55
N TYR A 322 9.21 0.77 20.17
CA TYR A 322 8.52 -0.28 19.42
C TYR A 322 8.95 -0.26 17.95
N ARG A 323 9.99 -1.06 17.65
CA ARG A 323 10.72 -1.07 16.39
C ARG A 323 9.86 -1.15 15.11
N PRO A 324 8.74 -1.91 15.06
CA PRO A 324 7.89 -1.95 13.86
C PRO A 324 7.29 -0.59 13.46
N MET A 325 7.04 0.33 14.38
CA MET A 325 6.55 1.68 14.04
C MET A 325 7.59 2.58 13.34
N TYR A 326 8.83 2.10 13.22
CA TYR A 326 9.90 2.79 12.52
C TYR A 326 10.15 2.24 11.10
N GLU A 327 9.38 1.24 10.64
CA GLU A 327 9.61 0.66 9.30
C GLU A 327 9.58 1.74 8.20
N SER A 328 8.68 2.73 8.25
CA SER A 328 8.65 3.81 7.25
C SER A 328 9.89 4.70 7.31
N TYR A 329 10.45 4.91 8.50
CA TYR A 329 11.69 5.65 8.70
C TYR A 329 12.88 4.94 8.05
N TYR A 330 13.03 3.63 8.30
CA TYR A 330 14.12 2.84 7.72
C TYR A 330 13.92 2.55 6.23
N ALA A 331 12.69 2.35 5.77
CA ALA A 331 12.39 2.21 4.35
C ALA A 331 12.77 3.49 3.57
N GLY A 332 12.40 4.66 4.10
CA GLY A 332 12.80 5.95 3.53
C GLY A 332 14.32 6.16 3.56
N MET A 333 14.98 5.81 4.66
CA MET A 333 16.45 5.86 4.75
C MET A 333 17.13 4.90 3.76
N ALA A 334 16.50 3.77 3.44
CA ALA A 334 16.95 2.84 2.41
C ALA A 334 16.66 3.33 0.98
N GLY A 335 16.04 4.50 0.81
CA GLY A 335 15.75 5.12 -0.48
C GLY A 335 14.39 4.77 -1.08
N ARG A 336 13.46 4.17 -0.30
CA ARG A 336 12.07 4.00 -0.76
C ARG A 336 11.37 5.35 -0.83
N ASN A 337 10.51 5.52 -1.83
CA ASN A 337 9.77 6.74 -2.11
C ASN A 337 8.43 6.42 -2.79
N GLU A 338 7.66 7.45 -3.13
CA GLU A 338 6.46 7.38 -3.99
C GLU A 338 5.35 6.44 -3.52
N ILE A 339 5.28 6.18 -2.22
CA ILE A 339 4.15 5.47 -1.62
C ILE A 339 2.98 6.43 -1.53
N ILE A 340 1.88 6.12 -2.20
CA ILE A 340 0.65 6.90 -2.15
C ILE A 340 -0.53 6.01 -1.73
N ALA A 341 -1.63 6.61 -1.28
CA ALA A 341 -2.89 5.88 -1.09
C ALA A 341 -3.81 6.15 -2.29
N HIS A 342 -4.19 5.11 -3.03
CA HIS A 342 -4.86 5.24 -4.30
C HIS A 342 -5.91 4.14 -4.59
N GLY A 343 -6.70 4.38 -5.63
CA GLY A 343 -7.63 3.42 -6.20
C GLY A 343 -6.93 2.40 -7.09
N THR A 344 -7.65 1.69 -7.95
CA THR A 344 -7.04 0.75 -8.88
C THR A 344 -7.94 0.58 -10.09
N THR A 345 -7.33 0.38 -11.24
CA THR A 345 -8.03 0.01 -12.48
C THR A 345 -7.70 -1.42 -12.92
N ILE A 346 -6.77 -2.07 -12.22
CA ILE A 346 -6.46 -3.49 -12.39
C ILE A 346 -7.76 -4.28 -12.29
N ASN A 347 -7.92 -5.32 -13.13
CA ASN A 347 -9.09 -6.18 -13.03
C ASN A 347 -8.99 -7.00 -11.73
N PRO A 348 -9.87 -6.80 -10.73
CA PRO A 348 -9.82 -7.58 -9.49
C PRO A 348 -10.06 -9.07 -9.72
N LEU A 349 -10.69 -9.46 -10.84
CA LEU A 349 -10.93 -10.86 -11.18
C LEU A 349 -9.66 -11.67 -11.43
N TYR A 350 -8.50 -11.03 -11.66
CA TYR A 350 -7.21 -11.74 -11.70
C TYR A 350 -6.85 -12.36 -10.35
N TYR A 351 -7.40 -11.84 -9.25
CA TYR A 351 -7.09 -12.24 -7.89
C TYR A 351 -8.28 -12.89 -7.17
N LYS A 352 -9.31 -13.33 -7.90
CA LYS A 352 -10.56 -13.85 -7.33
C LYS A 352 -10.40 -15.02 -6.34
N ASP A 353 -9.30 -15.76 -6.46
CA ASP A 353 -9.00 -16.93 -5.65
C ASP A 353 -8.04 -16.59 -4.47
N GLU A 354 -7.64 -15.33 -4.34
CA GLU A 354 -6.74 -14.84 -3.30
C GLU A 354 -7.51 -14.31 -2.08
N PRO A 355 -6.98 -14.44 -0.85
CA PRO A 355 -7.65 -14.01 0.39
C PRO A 355 -7.89 -12.50 0.50
N TYR A 356 -7.16 -11.71 -0.29
CA TYR A 356 -7.32 -10.26 -0.36
C TYR A 356 -8.30 -9.81 -1.46
N TYR A 357 -8.95 -10.70 -2.20
CA TYR A 357 -10.06 -10.31 -3.08
C TYR A 357 -11.16 -9.62 -2.26
N PRO A 358 -11.76 -8.49 -2.70
CA PRO A 358 -11.72 -7.89 -4.04
C PRO A 358 -10.63 -6.84 -4.29
N PHE A 359 -9.63 -6.74 -3.41
CA PHE A 359 -8.53 -5.80 -3.58
C PHE A 359 -7.48 -6.32 -4.57
N THR A 360 -6.71 -5.40 -5.16
CA THR A 360 -5.58 -5.73 -6.04
C THR A 360 -4.28 -5.21 -5.43
N PRO A 361 -3.22 -6.02 -5.36
CA PRO A 361 -1.93 -5.56 -4.88
C PRO A 361 -1.32 -4.54 -5.85
N THR A 362 -0.40 -3.71 -5.35
CA THR A 362 0.24 -2.63 -6.13
C THR A 362 1.75 -2.81 -6.15
N ALA A 363 2.50 -1.77 -6.54
CA ALA A 363 3.95 -1.74 -6.42
C ALA A 363 4.41 -1.17 -5.05
N GLY A 364 3.69 -1.49 -3.96
CA GLY A 364 4.06 -1.10 -2.58
C GLY A 364 3.26 0.05 -1.97
N CYS A 365 2.24 0.52 -2.68
CA CYS A 365 1.31 1.56 -2.25
C CYS A 365 0.11 1.00 -1.46
N LEU A 366 -0.68 1.88 -0.87
CA LEU A 366 -1.95 1.51 -0.24
C LEU A 366 -3.09 1.57 -1.25
N ALA A 367 -3.75 0.45 -1.48
CA ALA A 367 -4.81 0.34 -2.47
C ALA A 367 -6.17 0.12 -1.84
N THR A 368 -7.18 0.81 -2.34
CA THR A 368 -8.58 0.50 -1.99
C THR A 368 -9.27 -0.19 -3.17
N GLU A 369 -10.37 -0.89 -2.89
CA GLU A 369 -11.18 -1.55 -3.90
C GLU A 369 -11.84 -0.52 -4.83
N GLU A 370 -11.75 -0.78 -6.13
CA GLU A 370 -12.50 -0.03 -7.14
C GLU A 370 -13.11 -0.96 -8.20
N TRP A 371 -14.34 -0.63 -8.60
CA TRP A 371 -15.05 -1.29 -9.69
C TRP A 371 -15.42 -0.27 -10.74
N TRP A 372 -15.20 -0.66 -11.99
CA TRP A 372 -15.41 0.18 -13.16
C TRP A 372 -16.33 -0.55 -14.14
N ALA A 373 -17.31 0.15 -14.68
CA ALA A 373 -18.29 -0.41 -15.59
C ALA A 373 -17.64 -0.82 -16.92
N GLU A 374 -17.85 -2.08 -17.33
CA GLU A 374 -17.28 -2.59 -18.57
C GLU A 374 -17.94 -2.06 -19.84
N THR A 375 -19.11 -1.41 -19.72
CA THR A 375 -19.89 -0.90 -20.85
C THR A 375 -19.49 0.52 -21.26
N ASN A 376 -19.11 1.36 -20.29
CA ASN A 376 -18.82 2.79 -20.52
C ASN A 376 -17.62 3.32 -19.71
N GLY A 377 -16.94 2.48 -18.93
CA GLY A 377 -15.76 2.85 -18.17
C GLY A 377 -16.06 3.72 -16.94
N MET A 378 -17.32 3.98 -16.59
CA MET A 378 -17.65 4.80 -15.42
C MET A 378 -17.30 4.07 -14.12
N LEU A 379 -16.85 4.82 -13.11
CA LEU A 379 -16.62 4.31 -11.77
C LEU A 379 -17.95 3.87 -11.13
N ILE A 380 -18.04 2.61 -10.68
CA ILE A 380 -19.21 2.03 -10.01
C ILE A 380 -19.07 2.13 -8.48
N LYS A 381 -17.91 1.74 -7.97
CA LYS A 381 -17.60 1.68 -6.53
C LYS A 381 -16.15 2.07 -6.34
N SER A 382 -15.87 2.88 -5.33
CA SER A 382 -14.50 3.24 -4.97
C SER A 382 -14.35 3.48 -3.48
N GLY A 383 -13.49 2.69 -2.83
CA GLY A 383 -13.00 3.01 -1.50
C GLY A 383 -12.15 4.28 -1.50
N GLN A 384 -11.38 4.51 -2.57
CA GLN A 384 -10.45 5.63 -2.66
C GLN A 384 -11.19 6.96 -2.70
N LEU A 385 -12.22 7.06 -3.55
CA LEU A 385 -13.01 8.27 -3.68
C LEU A 385 -13.74 8.59 -2.37
N LYS A 386 -14.25 7.55 -1.67
CA LYS A 386 -14.83 7.70 -0.33
C LYS A 386 -13.81 8.24 0.67
N LEU A 387 -12.60 7.68 0.68
CA LEU A 387 -11.53 8.12 1.58
C LEU A 387 -11.10 9.56 1.30
N VAL A 388 -10.90 9.93 0.03
CA VAL A 388 -10.57 11.31 -0.37
C VAL A 388 -11.66 12.27 0.07
N ASN A 389 -12.93 11.93 -0.12
CA ASN A 389 -14.04 12.78 0.30
C ASN A 389 -14.09 12.93 1.83
N ALA A 390 -13.90 11.84 2.59
CA ALA A 390 -13.83 11.90 4.04
C ALA A 390 -12.67 12.78 4.55
N ILE A 391 -11.50 12.75 3.89
CA ILE A 391 -10.37 13.61 4.23
C ILE A 391 -10.66 15.08 3.88
N LYS A 392 -11.28 15.35 2.73
CA LYS A 392 -11.73 16.71 2.36
C LYS A 392 -12.70 17.27 3.39
N GLU A 393 -13.69 16.47 3.78
CA GLU A 393 -14.64 16.82 4.84
C GLU A 393 -13.97 17.00 6.20
N ALA A 394 -12.89 16.28 6.49
CA ALA A 394 -12.11 16.40 7.72
C ALA A 394 -11.26 17.68 7.81
N GLY A 395 -11.15 18.44 6.71
CA GLY A 395 -10.42 19.70 6.65
C GLY A 395 -9.32 19.77 5.58
N GLY A 396 -9.15 18.71 4.77
CA GLY A 396 -8.23 18.70 3.63
C GLY A 396 -7.06 17.72 3.75
N PRO A 397 -6.13 17.74 2.78
CA PRO A 397 -5.12 16.70 2.62
C PRO A 397 -3.90 16.85 3.52
N HIS A 398 -3.83 17.86 4.39
CA HIS A 398 -2.64 18.12 5.20
C HIS A 398 -2.77 17.49 6.59
N GLY A 399 -1.83 16.61 6.91
CA GLY A 399 -1.90 15.83 8.15
C GLY A 399 -0.90 14.69 8.17
N TYR A 400 -1.26 13.59 8.83
CA TYR A 400 -0.45 12.38 8.86
C TYR A 400 -1.27 11.15 8.46
N PHE A 401 -0.65 10.28 7.69
CA PHE A 401 -1.15 8.94 7.39
C PHE A 401 -0.34 7.95 8.21
N ILE A 402 -1.01 7.11 8.98
CA ILE A 402 -0.38 6.19 9.94
C ILE A 402 -0.75 4.78 9.54
N VAL A 403 0.24 3.97 9.20
CA VAL A 403 0.07 2.54 9.01
C VAL A 403 0.41 1.86 10.33
N LEU A 404 -0.55 1.12 10.90
CA LEU A 404 -0.43 0.42 12.17
C LEU A 404 -0.83 -1.04 11.98
N ASN A 405 0.09 -1.96 12.30
CA ASN A 405 -0.22 -3.39 12.31
C ASN A 405 -0.83 -3.76 13.66
N LEU A 406 -1.95 -4.47 13.64
CA LEU A 406 -2.68 -4.86 14.85
C LEU A 406 -2.20 -6.20 15.43
N ASP A 407 -2.15 -7.22 14.58
CA ASP A 407 -1.78 -8.59 14.95
C ASP A 407 -1.52 -9.45 13.68
N ASP A 408 -1.20 -10.72 13.92
CA ASP A 408 -0.93 -11.76 12.91
C ASP A 408 -2.19 -12.56 12.51
N LYS A 409 -3.41 -12.07 12.82
CA LYS A 409 -4.62 -12.84 12.47
C LYS A 409 -4.75 -13.01 10.96
N ASN A 410 -5.07 -14.23 10.55
CA ASN A 410 -5.35 -14.59 9.17
C ASN A 410 -6.79 -14.25 8.76
N ALA A 411 -7.17 -12.98 8.94
CA ALA A 411 -8.48 -12.45 8.57
C ALA A 411 -8.39 -10.93 8.33
N PRO A 412 -9.27 -10.35 7.50
CA PRO A 412 -9.32 -8.90 7.32
C PRO A 412 -9.48 -8.14 8.65
N VAL A 413 -8.99 -6.90 8.70
CA VAL A 413 -9.29 -5.99 9.82
C VAL A 413 -10.73 -5.52 9.69
N THR A 414 -11.42 -5.43 10.82
CA THR A 414 -12.81 -4.96 10.91
C THR A 414 -12.92 -3.85 11.95
N PRO A 415 -13.99 -3.02 11.92
CA PRO A 415 -14.22 -2.03 12.97
C PRO A 415 -14.29 -2.62 14.39
N ALA A 416 -14.74 -3.87 14.53
CA ALA A 416 -14.81 -4.56 15.82
C ALA A 416 -13.41 -4.75 16.46
N ASP A 417 -12.34 -4.83 15.67
CA ASP A 417 -10.97 -4.96 16.19
C ASP A 417 -10.51 -3.71 16.96
N ILE A 418 -11.17 -2.56 16.76
CA ILE A 418 -10.77 -1.25 17.33
C ILE A 418 -11.87 -0.52 18.09
N GLU A 419 -13.08 -1.08 18.14
CA GLU A 419 -14.26 -0.43 18.73
C GLU A 419 -14.00 0.07 20.16
N GLN A 420 -13.29 -0.72 20.96
CA GLN A 420 -12.89 -0.36 22.33
C GLN A 420 -12.05 0.93 22.45
N TYR A 421 -11.40 1.37 21.37
CA TYR A 421 -10.54 2.56 21.36
C TYR A 421 -11.25 3.79 20.78
N ILE A 422 -12.39 3.61 20.12
CA ILE A 422 -13.10 4.66 19.39
C ILE A 422 -14.37 5.01 20.16
N LYS A 423 -14.30 6.11 20.92
CA LYS A 423 -15.46 6.66 21.64
C LYS A 423 -16.34 7.53 20.75
#